data_AF-A0A7W3MYJ8-F1
#
_entry.id   AF-A0A7W3MYJ8-F1
#
_cell.length_a   1.000
_cell.length_b   1.000
_cell.length_c   1.000
_cell.angle_alpha   90.00
_cell.angle_beta   90.00
_cell.angle_gamma   90.00
#
_symmetry.space_group_name_H-M   'P 1'
#
loop_
_entity.id
_entity.type
_entity.pdbx_description
1 polymer ?
#
loop_
_entity_poly.entity_id
_entity_poly.type
_entity_poly.pdbx_seq_one_letter_code
_entity_poly.pdbx_strand_id
1 'polypeptide(L)'
;MTLSWAELDQIVGGVPASAVRHYPQWWHGDRSHVRAWKSAGYTAVRIRPGRSVTFRRSGGNPAAHGTGRRQEKPTAVSTTSNGDLRTLQEIDPRDALLVIPCSGKKRTHGSAESSEAASWPSELLAARACNRAAAKMDEQQLMPAWYRYNGWFYTTAEASLRDAVFTGAPLAILSGGYGLLHPEEPTGHYNKAMRLTDWPTGLLEELLMAEADRRNVSAVVAFAAAKTDYAKLVRRTPWRSAGLMAYLVTINGVSKGAQREVPRRLGHAFTCFWQRQPAGRYPEGTTVERLA
;
A
#
# COMPACT_ATOMS: atom_id res chain seq x y z
N MET A 1 -11.81 4.21 36.69
CA MET A 1 -10.71 3.24 36.61
C MET A 1 -9.45 3.96 36.17
N THR A 2 -8.36 3.85 36.92
CA THR A 2 -7.05 4.42 36.56
C THR A 2 -6.12 3.29 36.18
N LEU A 3 -5.50 3.39 35.02
CA LEU A 3 -4.49 2.47 34.51
C LEU A 3 -3.13 3.18 34.48
N SER A 4 -2.07 2.48 34.84
CA SER A 4 -0.72 2.93 34.51
C SER A 4 -0.51 2.91 32.99
N TRP A 5 0.48 3.65 32.52
CA TRP A 5 0.77 3.71 31.10
C TRP A 5 1.16 2.34 30.53
N ALA A 6 1.92 1.55 31.29
CA ALA A 6 2.35 0.20 30.89
C ALA A 6 1.17 -0.78 30.82
N GLU A 7 0.24 -0.73 31.77
CA GLU A 7 -0.97 -1.56 31.72
C GLU A 7 -1.87 -1.18 30.54
N LEU A 8 -2.03 0.12 30.29
CA LEU A 8 -2.78 0.58 29.12
C LEU A 8 -2.12 0.13 27.82
N ASP A 9 -0.79 0.23 27.73
CA ASP A 9 0.03 -0.23 26.60
C ASP A 9 -0.21 -1.72 26.31
N GLN A 10 -0.18 -2.56 27.34
CA GLN A 10 -0.46 -3.99 27.19
C GLN A 10 -1.90 -4.28 26.75
N ILE A 11 -2.89 -3.60 27.35
CA ILE A 11 -4.32 -3.82 27.03
C ILE A 11 -4.63 -3.49 25.56
N VAL A 12 -3.98 -2.46 25.00
CA VAL A 12 -4.25 -2.02 23.62
C VAL A 12 -3.27 -2.56 22.58
N GLY A 13 -2.30 -3.38 23.00
CA GLY A 13 -1.27 -3.92 22.12
C GLY A 13 -0.24 -2.88 21.64
N GLY A 14 0.04 -1.87 22.47
CA GLY A 14 0.99 -0.80 22.23
C GLY A 14 0.30 0.57 22.06
N VAL A 15 0.48 1.46 23.03
CA VAL A 15 0.07 2.86 22.93
C VAL A 15 1.05 3.57 21.99
N PRO A 16 0.58 4.12 20.85
CA PRO A 16 1.47 4.73 19.90
C PRO A 16 2.13 6.00 20.50
N ALA A 17 3.37 6.29 20.11
CA ALA A 17 4.10 7.47 20.57
C ALA A 17 3.36 8.80 20.29
N SER A 18 2.44 8.80 19.31
CA SER A 18 1.54 9.93 19.01
C SER A 18 0.57 10.27 20.15
N ALA A 19 0.23 9.30 21.01
CA ALA A 19 -0.59 9.52 22.20
C ALA A 19 0.12 10.39 23.25
N VAL A 20 1.45 10.44 23.25
CA VAL A 20 2.25 11.37 24.07
C VAL A 20 2.56 12.64 23.28
N ARG A 21 3.02 12.50 22.03
CA ARG A 21 3.53 13.61 21.20
C ARG A 21 2.47 14.64 20.82
N HIS A 22 1.21 14.21 20.69
CA HIS A 22 0.11 15.10 20.29
C HIS A 22 -0.90 15.26 21.43
N TYR A 23 -0.41 15.42 22.66
CA TYR A 23 -1.23 15.72 23.82
C TYR A 23 -1.61 17.23 23.86
N PRO A 24 -2.87 17.59 24.13
CA PRO A 24 -4.01 16.73 24.48
C PRO A 24 -4.84 16.24 23.27
N GLN A 25 -4.56 16.71 22.05
CA GLN A 25 -5.43 16.52 20.87
C GLN A 25 -5.66 15.06 20.48
N TRP A 26 -4.72 14.16 20.78
CA TRP A 26 -4.87 12.74 20.52
C TRP A 26 -5.97 12.10 21.37
N TRP A 27 -6.21 12.56 22.59
CA TRP A 27 -7.13 11.93 23.54
C TRP A 27 -8.58 12.44 23.46
N HIS A 28 -8.83 13.44 22.61
CA HIS A 28 -10.12 14.12 22.50
C HIS A 28 -10.60 14.21 21.05
N GLY A 29 -11.85 14.66 20.88
CA GLY A 29 -12.51 14.82 19.58
C GLY A 29 -13.13 13.54 19.04
N ASP A 30 -13.54 13.59 17.77
CA ASP A 30 -14.14 12.46 17.06
C ASP A 30 -13.11 11.69 16.23
N ARG A 31 -12.30 10.88 16.91
CA ARG A 31 -11.28 10.02 16.30
C ARG A 31 -11.65 8.56 16.49
N SER A 32 -11.19 7.70 15.59
CA SER A 32 -11.53 6.26 15.60
C SER A 32 -11.20 5.58 16.93
N HIS A 33 -10.04 5.84 17.52
CA HIS A 33 -9.68 5.27 18.83
C HIS A 33 -10.47 5.88 19.99
N VAL A 34 -10.83 7.18 19.93
CA VAL A 34 -11.70 7.81 20.94
C VAL A 34 -13.12 7.24 20.88
N ARG A 35 -13.64 6.95 19.68
CA ARG A 35 -14.91 6.26 19.48
C ARG A 35 -14.88 4.84 20.03
N ALA A 36 -13.79 4.10 19.82
CA ALA A 36 -13.63 2.74 20.34
C ALA A 36 -13.72 2.68 21.88
N TRP A 37 -13.12 3.65 22.58
CA TRP A 37 -13.26 3.75 24.05
C TRP A 37 -14.71 4.01 24.46
N LYS A 38 -15.36 4.98 23.80
CA LYS A 38 -16.76 5.33 24.09
C LYS A 38 -17.72 4.19 23.83
N SER A 39 -17.56 3.45 22.72
CA SER A 39 -18.38 2.27 22.42
C SER A 39 -18.18 1.14 23.42
N ALA A 40 -17.01 1.05 24.04
CA ALA A 40 -16.74 0.13 25.14
C ALA A 40 -17.27 0.64 26.50
N GLY A 41 -17.94 1.79 26.53
CA GLY A 41 -18.50 2.39 27.75
C GLY A 41 -17.49 3.18 28.58
N TYR A 42 -16.33 3.54 28.02
CA TYR A 42 -15.27 4.26 28.71
C TYR A 42 -15.00 5.62 28.08
N THR A 43 -14.81 6.64 28.91
CA THR A 43 -14.36 7.97 28.49
C THR A 43 -13.11 8.34 29.26
N ALA A 44 -12.02 8.70 28.59
CA ALA A 44 -10.81 9.20 29.23
C ALA A 44 -11.09 10.58 29.85
N VAL A 45 -10.92 10.69 31.17
CA VAL A 45 -11.23 11.92 31.93
C VAL A 45 -10.01 12.56 32.56
N ARG A 46 -8.91 11.82 32.74
CA ARG A 46 -7.63 12.37 33.19
C ARG A 46 -6.50 11.62 32.52
N ILE A 47 -5.59 12.33 31.86
CA ILE A 47 -4.47 11.73 31.15
C ILE A 47 -3.18 12.37 31.67
N ARG A 48 -2.24 11.54 32.12
CA ARG A 48 -0.86 11.92 32.42
C ARG A 48 0.05 11.16 31.44
N PRO A 49 0.46 11.78 30.32
CA PRO A 49 1.24 11.12 29.29
C PRO A 49 2.47 10.40 29.86
N GLY A 50 2.67 9.14 29.46
CA GLY A 50 3.78 8.31 29.93
C GLY A 50 3.67 7.84 31.39
N ARG A 51 2.61 8.19 32.12
CA ARG A 51 2.42 7.81 33.53
C ARG A 51 1.12 7.04 33.78
N SER A 52 -0.03 7.64 33.51
CA SER A 52 -1.33 7.00 33.78
C SER A 52 -2.49 7.63 33.02
N VAL A 53 -3.56 6.85 32.83
CA VAL A 53 -4.82 7.30 32.23
C VAL A 53 -5.99 6.85 33.08
N THR A 54 -6.87 7.79 33.40
CA THR A 54 -8.11 7.54 34.13
C THR A 54 -9.28 7.58 33.18
N PHE A 55 -10.01 6.46 33.12
CA PHE A 55 -11.27 6.33 32.42
C PHE A 55 -12.44 6.41 33.41
N ARG A 56 -13.46 7.18 33.03
CA ARG A 56 -14.80 7.10 33.61
C ARG A 56 -15.61 6.10 32.81
N ARG A 57 -16.19 5.12 33.49
CA ARG A 57 -17.15 4.19 32.89
C ARG A 57 -18.53 4.84 32.92
N SER A 58 -19.20 4.92 31.79
CA SER A 58 -20.59 5.37 31.73
C SER A 58 -21.46 4.19 32.17
N GLY A 59 -22.22 4.36 33.25
CA GLY A 59 -23.08 3.32 33.80
C GLY A 59 -24.22 2.98 32.84
N GLY A 60 -24.05 1.89 32.09
CA GLY A 60 -25.12 1.14 31.44
C GLY A 60 -24.99 -0.32 31.86
N ASN A 61 -26.05 -0.87 32.46
CA ASN A 61 -26.05 -2.15 33.17
C ASN A 61 -25.73 -3.35 32.23
N PRO A 62 -25.04 -4.41 32.70
CA PRO A 62 -24.70 -5.59 31.91
C PRO A 62 -25.86 -6.59 31.92
N ALA A 63 -26.43 -6.91 30.75
CA ALA A 63 -27.35 -8.05 30.64
C ALA A 63 -26.55 -9.36 30.56
N ALA A 64 -26.91 -10.26 31.48
CA ALA A 64 -26.26 -11.50 31.82
C ALA A 64 -26.40 -12.62 30.78
N HIS A 65 -25.55 -13.63 30.95
CA HIS A 65 -25.47 -14.89 30.24
C HIS A 65 -26.81 -15.59 29.97
N GLY A 66 -27.06 -15.88 28.71
CA GLY A 66 -27.88 -17.01 28.26
C GLY A 66 -26.97 -18.06 27.64
N THR A 67 -26.83 -19.21 28.30
CA THR A 67 -26.29 -20.45 27.76
C THR A 67 -27.14 -20.88 26.56
N GLY A 68 -26.65 -20.66 25.35
CA GLY A 68 -27.36 -21.01 24.13
C GLY A 68 -26.41 -21.03 22.94
N ARG A 69 -25.84 -22.21 22.69
CA ARG A 69 -25.29 -22.69 21.40
C ARG A 69 -24.87 -21.58 20.44
N ARG A 70 -23.67 -21.01 20.64
CA ARG A 70 -23.07 -20.08 19.68
C ARG A 70 -22.67 -20.88 18.45
N GLN A 71 -23.53 -20.81 17.43
CA GLN A 71 -23.14 -21.02 16.04
C GLN A 71 -21.91 -20.14 15.80
N GLU A 72 -20.77 -20.78 15.55
CA GLU A 72 -19.53 -20.12 15.18
C GLU A 72 -19.81 -19.29 13.92
N LYS A 73 -19.91 -17.97 14.09
CA LYS A 73 -19.80 -17.05 12.97
C LYS A 73 -18.30 -16.95 12.67
N PRO A 74 -17.81 -17.41 11.50
CA PRO A 74 -16.38 -17.47 11.24
C PRO A 74 -15.79 -16.08 11.34
N THR A 75 -14.88 -15.91 12.30
CA THR A 75 -14.00 -14.75 12.34
C THR A 75 -12.96 -15.01 11.27
N ALA A 76 -13.06 -14.34 10.13
CA ALA A 76 -12.06 -14.43 9.06
C ALA A 76 -10.74 -13.83 9.56
N VAL A 77 -9.98 -14.63 10.29
CA VAL A 77 -8.54 -14.56 10.28
C VAL A 77 -8.14 -15.01 8.87
N SER A 78 -7.80 -14.08 7.98
CA SER A 78 -7.15 -14.43 6.70
C SER A 78 -5.72 -14.89 7.00
N THR A 79 -5.61 -16.09 7.57
CA THR A 79 -4.52 -17.00 7.23
C THR A 79 -4.56 -17.19 5.73
N THR A 80 -3.48 -16.80 5.06
CA THR A 80 -3.27 -17.09 3.63
C THR A 80 -3.55 -18.57 3.41
N SER A 81 -4.50 -18.90 2.53
CA SER A 81 -4.57 -20.27 2.07
C SER A 81 -3.43 -20.46 1.08
N ASN A 82 -2.77 -21.62 1.09
CA ASN A 82 -1.86 -22.01 0.00
C ASN A 82 -2.55 -21.96 -1.38
N GLY A 83 -3.89 -21.90 -1.42
CA GLY A 83 -4.67 -21.74 -2.64
C GLY A 83 -4.44 -20.39 -3.34
N ASP A 84 -4.34 -19.29 -2.60
CA ASP A 84 -4.28 -17.96 -3.21
C ASP A 84 -2.91 -17.68 -3.89
N LEU A 85 -1.84 -18.32 -3.39
CA LEU A 85 -0.53 -18.29 -4.04
C LEU A 85 -0.49 -19.20 -5.28
N ARG A 86 -1.24 -20.31 -5.30
CA ARG A 86 -1.32 -21.18 -6.49
C ARG A 86 -2.01 -20.46 -7.65
N THR A 87 -3.01 -19.63 -7.37
CA THR A 87 -3.63 -18.78 -8.39
C THR A 87 -2.64 -17.84 -9.07
N LEU A 88 -1.64 -17.30 -8.34
CA LEU A 88 -0.58 -16.52 -8.99
C LEU A 88 0.31 -17.38 -9.91
N GLN A 89 0.43 -18.69 -9.69
CA GLN A 89 1.26 -19.56 -10.54
C GLN A 89 0.60 -19.86 -11.90
N GLU A 90 -0.72 -19.71 -11.98
CA GLU A 90 -1.51 -19.89 -13.20
C GLU A 90 -1.40 -18.67 -14.14
N ILE A 91 -0.97 -17.52 -13.61
CA ILE A 91 -0.80 -16.29 -14.38
C ILE A 91 0.64 -16.24 -14.92
N ASP A 92 0.79 -16.09 -16.24
CA ASP A 92 2.09 -15.74 -16.80
C ASP A 92 2.40 -14.26 -16.50
N PRO A 93 3.50 -13.95 -15.78
CA PRO A 93 3.88 -12.57 -15.51
C PRO A 93 4.17 -11.74 -16.78
N ARG A 94 4.40 -12.37 -17.94
CA ARG A 94 4.62 -11.68 -19.22
C ARG A 94 3.33 -11.22 -19.90
N ASP A 95 2.21 -11.85 -19.56
CA ASP A 95 0.89 -11.58 -20.13
C ASP A 95 -0.03 -10.81 -19.15
N ALA A 96 0.53 -10.36 -18.02
CA ALA A 96 -0.19 -9.64 -16.98
C ALA A 96 0.35 -8.21 -16.82
N LEU A 97 -0.53 -7.24 -16.53
CA LEU A 97 -0.13 -5.91 -16.11
C LEU A 97 0.42 -5.97 -14.68
N LEU A 98 1.73 -5.80 -14.57
CA LEU A 98 2.44 -5.64 -13.32
C LEU A 98 2.27 -4.20 -12.82
N VAL A 99 1.81 -4.03 -11.58
CA VAL A 99 1.65 -2.70 -10.97
C VAL A 99 2.51 -2.59 -9.71
N ILE A 100 3.45 -1.65 -9.70
CA ILE A 100 4.35 -1.45 -8.55
C ILE A 100 4.33 0.01 -8.07
N PRO A 101 4.47 0.26 -6.76
CA PRO A 101 4.58 1.61 -6.23
C PRO A 101 5.99 2.17 -6.47
N CYS A 102 6.06 3.47 -6.67
CA CYS A 102 7.31 4.21 -6.61
C CYS A 102 7.98 4.12 -5.23
N SER A 103 9.22 4.63 -5.15
CA SER A 103 9.94 4.71 -3.89
C SER A 103 10.22 6.15 -3.43
N GLY A 104 10.18 6.32 -2.11
CA GLY A 104 10.69 7.52 -1.45
C GLY A 104 12.21 7.69 -1.62
N LYS A 105 12.96 6.59 -1.79
CA LYS A 105 14.39 6.63 -2.12
C LYS A 105 14.57 6.65 -3.64
N LYS A 106 15.44 7.53 -4.11
CA LYS A 106 15.77 7.69 -5.53
C LYS A 106 17.28 7.75 -5.71
N ARG A 107 17.77 7.29 -6.86
CA ARG A 107 19.17 7.48 -7.26
C ARG A 107 19.39 8.97 -7.55
N THR A 108 20.60 9.47 -7.25
CA THR A 108 20.95 10.90 -7.36
C THR A 108 21.55 11.27 -8.72
N HIS A 109 22.07 10.31 -9.49
CA HIS A 109 22.65 10.57 -10.81
C HIS A 109 21.56 10.58 -11.90
N GLY A 110 21.86 11.10 -13.09
CA GLY A 110 20.98 11.08 -14.28
C GLY A 110 21.59 11.87 -15.44
N SER A 111 20.93 11.85 -16.60
CA SER A 111 21.29 12.69 -17.75
C SER A 111 20.39 13.91 -17.83
N ALA A 112 20.88 14.99 -18.44
CA ALA A 112 20.04 16.12 -18.82
C ALA A 112 19.23 15.85 -20.10
N GLU A 113 19.63 14.83 -20.88
CA GLU A 113 18.93 14.43 -22.10
C GLU A 113 17.61 13.76 -21.78
N SER A 114 16.51 14.29 -22.32
CA SER A 114 15.20 13.66 -22.29
C SER A 114 15.04 12.72 -23.49
N SER A 115 14.59 11.48 -23.27
CA SER A 115 13.96 10.72 -24.35
C SER A 115 12.58 11.29 -24.66
N GLU A 116 11.97 10.84 -25.75
CA GLU A 116 10.57 11.13 -26.06
C GLU A 116 9.68 10.83 -24.85
N ALA A 117 8.82 11.79 -24.50
CA ALA A 117 7.87 11.66 -23.43
C ALA A 117 6.79 10.65 -23.82
N ALA A 118 6.40 9.78 -22.88
CA ALA A 118 5.28 8.88 -23.07
C ALA A 118 4.00 9.66 -23.42
N SER A 119 3.24 9.17 -24.40
CA SER A 119 1.98 9.78 -24.83
C SER A 119 0.88 9.51 -23.80
N TRP A 120 0.83 10.34 -22.75
CA TRP A 120 -0.23 10.34 -21.76
C TRP A 120 -1.38 11.29 -22.13
N PRO A 121 -2.63 11.01 -21.69
CA PRO A 121 -3.74 11.95 -21.85
C PRO A 121 -3.43 13.32 -21.24
N SER A 122 -3.97 14.37 -21.84
CA SER A 122 -3.75 15.76 -21.44
C SER A 122 -4.13 16.02 -19.97
N GLU A 123 -5.12 15.28 -19.48
CA GLU A 123 -5.64 15.30 -18.12
C GLU A 123 -4.56 14.85 -17.11
N LEU A 124 -3.78 13.83 -17.44
CA LEU A 124 -2.65 13.40 -16.60
C LEU A 124 -1.55 14.45 -16.61
N LEU A 125 -1.23 15.02 -17.77
CA LEU A 125 -0.20 16.06 -17.88
C LEU A 125 -0.58 17.31 -17.07
N ALA A 126 -1.85 17.73 -17.12
CA ALA A 126 -2.37 18.81 -16.31
C ALA A 126 -2.32 18.48 -14.81
N ALA A 127 -2.74 17.27 -14.40
CA ALA A 127 -2.67 16.85 -13.01
C ALA A 127 -1.22 16.80 -12.48
N ARG A 128 -0.27 16.34 -13.29
CA ARG A 128 1.17 16.37 -12.97
C ARG A 128 1.68 17.80 -12.78
N ALA A 129 1.28 18.73 -13.66
CA ALA A 129 1.65 20.14 -13.54
C ALA A 129 1.14 20.74 -12.23
N CYS A 130 -0.12 20.47 -11.83
CA CYS A 130 -0.67 20.90 -10.55
C CYS A 130 0.07 20.28 -9.34
N ASN A 131 0.51 19.03 -9.45
CA ASN A 131 1.21 18.32 -8.37
C ASN A 131 2.70 18.73 -8.25
N ARG A 132 3.28 19.35 -9.27
CA ARG A 132 4.72 19.64 -9.40
C ARG A 132 5.32 20.33 -8.18
N ALA A 133 4.71 21.45 -7.77
CA ALA A 133 5.19 22.25 -6.65
C ALA A 133 5.11 21.48 -5.32
N ALA A 134 3.98 20.81 -5.07
CA ALA A 134 3.77 20.03 -3.86
C ALA A 134 4.70 18.80 -3.77
N ALA A 135 5.10 18.25 -4.91
CA ALA A 135 6.04 17.13 -5.00
C ALA A 135 7.51 17.54 -4.90
N LYS A 136 7.81 18.85 -4.99
CA LYS A 136 9.18 19.37 -5.13
C LYS A 136 9.92 18.67 -6.27
N MET A 137 9.28 18.63 -7.45
CA MET A 137 9.90 18.02 -8.62
C MET A 137 11.14 18.79 -9.06
N ASP A 138 12.20 18.04 -9.27
CA ASP A 138 13.45 18.47 -9.89
C ASP A 138 13.76 17.53 -11.06
N GLU A 139 13.62 18.04 -12.27
CA GLU A 139 13.80 17.32 -13.53
C GLU A 139 15.09 17.73 -14.25
N GLN A 140 16.03 18.41 -13.57
CA GLN A 140 17.33 18.75 -14.17
C GLN A 140 18.15 17.51 -14.54
N GLN A 141 17.94 16.42 -13.82
CA GLN A 141 18.52 15.12 -14.11
C GLN A 141 17.41 14.08 -14.20
N LEU A 142 17.33 13.44 -15.36
CA LEU A 142 16.32 12.44 -15.68
C LEU A 142 16.93 11.04 -15.72
N MET A 143 16.09 10.06 -15.43
CA MET A 143 16.37 8.64 -15.54
C MET A 143 15.07 7.90 -15.83
N PRO A 144 15.12 6.75 -16.53
CA PRO A 144 13.99 5.84 -16.60
C PRO A 144 13.40 5.57 -15.21
N ALA A 145 12.08 5.65 -15.06
CA ALA A 145 11.38 5.49 -13.80
C ALA A 145 11.81 4.22 -13.03
N TRP A 146 11.92 3.08 -13.72
CA TRP A 146 12.34 1.81 -13.12
C TRP A 146 13.75 1.88 -12.49
N TYR A 147 14.62 2.72 -13.05
CA TYR A 147 16.01 2.90 -12.62
C TYR A 147 16.17 4.04 -11.61
N ARG A 148 15.36 5.11 -11.73
CA ARG A 148 15.34 6.25 -10.81
C ARG A 148 15.03 5.80 -9.38
N TYR A 149 14.04 4.94 -9.21
CA TYR A 149 13.63 4.50 -7.89
C TYR A 149 14.65 3.52 -7.27
N ASN A 150 14.82 3.65 -5.96
CA ASN A 150 15.74 2.84 -5.16
C ASN A 150 15.03 2.40 -3.86
N GLY A 151 15.72 1.77 -2.92
CA GLY A 151 15.14 1.28 -1.67
C GLY A 151 14.71 -0.17 -1.77
N TRP A 152 14.25 -0.71 -0.65
CA TRP A 152 14.25 -2.16 -0.40
C TRP A 152 13.49 -3.00 -1.42
N PHE A 153 12.36 -2.52 -1.96
CA PHE A 153 11.66 -3.21 -3.06
C PHE A 153 12.55 -3.29 -4.30
N TYR A 154 12.99 -2.13 -4.79
CA TYR A 154 13.75 -2.00 -6.03
C TYR A 154 15.12 -2.69 -5.95
N THR A 155 15.82 -2.62 -4.82
CA THR A 155 17.10 -3.32 -4.64
C THR A 155 16.93 -4.83 -4.57
N THR A 156 15.85 -5.32 -3.96
CA THR A 156 15.61 -6.77 -3.87
C THR A 156 15.07 -7.35 -5.18
N ALA A 157 14.31 -6.58 -5.93
CA ALA A 157 13.75 -6.97 -7.22
C ALA A 157 14.66 -6.64 -8.43
N GLU A 158 15.83 -6.02 -8.23
CA GLU A 158 16.57 -5.32 -9.30
C GLU A 158 16.77 -6.15 -10.56
N ALA A 159 17.24 -7.40 -10.44
CA ALA A 159 17.48 -8.26 -11.60
C ALA A 159 16.19 -8.63 -12.34
N SER A 160 15.14 -9.01 -11.61
CA SER A 160 13.85 -9.40 -12.18
C SER A 160 13.10 -8.20 -12.76
N LEU A 161 13.17 -7.03 -12.10
CA LEU A 161 12.57 -5.80 -12.58
C LEU A 161 13.27 -5.33 -13.86
N ARG A 162 14.59 -5.40 -13.89
CA ARG A 162 15.40 -5.14 -15.08
C ARG A 162 14.96 -6.04 -16.24
N ASP A 163 14.92 -7.35 -16.01
CA ASP A 163 14.49 -8.33 -17.02
C ASP A 163 13.07 -8.05 -17.52
N ALA A 164 12.12 -7.76 -16.63
CA ALA A 164 10.75 -7.39 -17.01
C ALA A 164 10.70 -6.16 -17.91
N VAL A 165 11.51 -5.14 -17.63
CA VAL A 165 11.58 -3.95 -18.48
C VAL A 165 12.20 -4.26 -19.85
N PHE A 166 13.36 -4.91 -19.88
CA PHE A 166 14.07 -5.18 -21.14
C PHE A 166 13.36 -6.21 -22.04
N THR A 167 12.50 -7.05 -21.47
CA THR A 167 11.62 -7.96 -22.24
C THR A 167 10.30 -7.31 -22.65
N GLY A 168 10.08 -6.04 -22.30
CA GLY A 168 8.88 -5.29 -22.71
C GLY A 168 7.61 -5.65 -21.96
N ALA A 169 7.71 -6.25 -20.77
CA ALA A 169 6.56 -6.70 -19.99
C ALA A 169 5.55 -5.55 -19.74
N PRO A 170 4.24 -5.85 -19.69
CA PRO A 170 3.23 -4.89 -19.28
C PRO A 170 3.49 -4.47 -17.81
N LEU A 171 4.16 -3.34 -17.59
CA LEU A 171 4.53 -2.84 -16.27
C LEU A 171 4.12 -1.36 -16.16
N ALA A 172 3.47 -1.02 -15.05
CA ALA A 172 3.15 0.36 -14.69
C ALA A 172 3.63 0.68 -13.28
N ILE A 173 4.15 1.90 -13.11
CA ILE A 173 4.63 2.39 -11.83
C ILE A 173 3.69 3.48 -11.30
N LEU A 174 3.08 3.23 -10.14
CA LEU A 174 2.28 4.23 -9.43
C LEU A 174 3.20 5.22 -8.71
N SER A 175 3.14 6.50 -9.08
CA SER A 175 4.03 7.54 -8.58
C SER A 175 3.29 8.63 -7.81
N GLY A 176 3.76 8.95 -6.60
CA GLY A 176 3.24 10.11 -5.88
C GLY A 176 3.55 11.46 -6.53
N GLY A 177 4.56 11.52 -7.41
CA GLY A 177 4.89 12.71 -8.19
C GLY A 177 4.16 12.73 -9.53
N TYR A 178 4.18 11.60 -10.25
CA TYR A 178 3.77 11.54 -11.66
C TYR A 178 2.44 10.82 -11.91
N GLY A 179 1.82 10.22 -10.89
CA GLY A 179 0.53 9.53 -11.01
C GLY A 179 0.74 8.10 -11.49
N LEU A 180 0.71 7.90 -12.80
CA LEU A 180 1.05 6.65 -13.47
C LEU A 180 2.26 6.90 -14.38
N LEU A 181 3.19 5.95 -14.45
CA LEU A 181 4.40 6.01 -15.27
C LEU A 181 4.59 4.69 -16.01
N HIS A 182 5.08 4.79 -17.26
CA HIS A 182 5.75 3.66 -17.90
C HIS A 182 7.14 3.50 -17.29
N PRO A 183 7.72 2.27 -17.26
CA PRO A 183 8.99 2.04 -16.60
C PRO A 183 10.14 2.84 -17.22
N GLU A 184 10.14 3.00 -18.54
CA GLU A 184 11.19 3.69 -19.29
C GLU A 184 11.03 5.21 -19.30
N GLU A 185 9.88 5.72 -18.84
CA GLU A 185 9.58 7.14 -18.85
C GLU A 185 10.63 7.93 -18.04
N PRO A 186 11.21 9.01 -18.60
CA PRO A 186 12.16 9.85 -17.88
C PRO A 186 11.52 10.49 -16.65
N THR A 187 12.14 10.33 -15.49
CA THR A 187 11.69 10.92 -14.23
C THR A 187 12.81 11.60 -13.47
N GLY A 188 12.49 12.79 -12.97
CA GLY A 188 13.33 13.57 -12.07
C GLY A 188 13.30 13.09 -10.62
N HIS A 189 14.01 13.82 -9.77
CA HIS A 189 13.92 13.67 -8.33
C HIS A 189 12.65 14.37 -7.80
N TYR A 190 12.02 13.81 -6.78
CA TYR A 190 10.89 14.43 -6.07
C TYR A 190 10.71 13.79 -4.69
N ASN A 191 10.04 14.49 -3.77
CA ASN A 191 9.81 14.01 -2.41
C ASN A 191 8.31 13.95 -2.09
N LYS A 192 7.65 12.91 -2.57
CA LYS A 192 6.21 12.72 -2.36
C LYS A 192 5.81 11.25 -2.37
N ALA A 193 5.09 10.82 -1.34
CA ALA A 193 4.36 9.55 -1.39
C ALA A 193 3.03 9.75 -2.12
N MET A 194 2.48 8.69 -2.71
CA MET A 194 1.13 8.74 -3.27
C MET A 194 0.12 9.18 -2.21
N ARG A 195 -0.69 10.16 -2.59
CA ARG A 195 -1.89 10.58 -1.88
C ARG A 195 -3.00 10.69 -2.92
N LEU A 196 -4.07 9.91 -2.77
CA LEU A 196 -5.14 9.88 -3.79
C LEU A 196 -5.86 11.22 -3.93
N THR A 197 -5.85 12.04 -2.88
CA THR A 197 -6.43 13.40 -2.89
C THR A 197 -5.68 14.38 -3.78
N ASP A 198 -4.46 14.05 -4.20
CA ASP A 198 -3.62 14.94 -5.00
C ASP A 198 -3.87 14.73 -6.52
N TRP A 199 -4.76 13.80 -6.87
CA TRP A 199 -5.14 13.45 -8.23
C TRP A 199 -6.64 13.65 -8.43
N PRO A 200 -7.09 14.06 -9.63
CA PRO A 200 -8.51 14.07 -9.96
C PRO A 200 -9.17 12.72 -9.66
N THR A 201 -10.41 12.75 -9.16
CA THR A 201 -11.15 11.53 -8.84
C THR A 201 -11.41 10.73 -10.11
N GLY A 202 -11.15 9.42 -10.07
CA GLY A 202 -11.33 8.51 -11.22
C GLY A 202 -10.14 8.43 -12.18
N LEU A 203 -9.33 9.49 -12.30
CA LEU A 203 -8.28 9.58 -13.31
C LEU A 203 -7.28 8.41 -13.25
N LEU A 204 -6.75 8.08 -12.06
CA LEU A 204 -5.73 7.04 -11.96
C LEU A 204 -6.31 5.63 -12.19
N GLU A 205 -7.57 5.41 -11.82
CA GLU A 205 -8.30 4.18 -12.11
C GLU A 205 -8.52 3.99 -13.60
N GLU A 206 -8.99 5.03 -14.29
CA GLU A 206 -9.18 5.05 -15.74
C GLU A 206 -7.88 4.78 -16.48
N LEU A 207 -6.78 5.43 -16.07
CA LEU A 207 -5.47 5.22 -16.68
C LEU A 207 -4.95 3.80 -16.48
N LEU A 208 -5.19 3.18 -15.32
CA LEU A 208 -4.80 1.79 -15.08
C LEU A 208 -5.60 0.82 -15.96
N MET A 209 -6.90 1.06 -16.12
CA MET A 209 -7.73 0.24 -17.01
C MET A 209 -7.35 0.44 -18.48
N ALA A 210 -7.11 1.68 -18.90
CA ALA A 210 -6.66 2.00 -20.25
C ALA A 210 -5.29 1.40 -20.55
N GLU A 211 -4.37 1.37 -19.58
CA GLU A 211 -3.07 0.70 -19.76
C GLU A 211 -3.23 -0.82 -19.89
N ALA A 212 -4.12 -1.44 -19.11
CA ALA A 212 -4.40 -2.87 -19.23
C ALA A 212 -5.00 -3.21 -20.61
N ASP A 213 -5.95 -2.41 -21.08
CA ASP A 213 -6.58 -2.54 -22.41
C ASP A 213 -5.55 -2.33 -23.54
N ARG A 214 -4.77 -1.25 -23.48
CA ARG A 214 -3.72 -0.92 -24.45
C ARG A 214 -2.68 -2.03 -24.58
N ARG A 215 -2.38 -2.72 -23.48
CA ARG A 215 -1.43 -3.84 -23.44
C ARG A 215 -2.08 -5.19 -23.76
N ASN A 216 -3.41 -5.23 -23.96
CA ASN A 216 -4.20 -6.42 -24.26
C ASN A 216 -3.96 -7.56 -23.25
N VAL A 217 -3.92 -7.22 -21.95
CA VAL A 217 -3.73 -8.21 -20.88
C VAL A 217 -5.07 -8.67 -20.33
N SER A 218 -5.12 -9.90 -19.81
CA SER A 218 -6.29 -10.46 -19.14
C SER A 218 -6.18 -10.43 -17.61
N ALA A 219 -4.97 -10.17 -17.08
CA ALA A 219 -4.67 -10.17 -15.66
C ALA A 219 -3.89 -8.94 -15.20
N VAL A 220 -4.12 -8.54 -13.95
CA VAL A 220 -3.39 -7.48 -13.25
C VAL A 220 -2.83 -8.04 -11.95
N VAL A 221 -1.54 -7.87 -11.71
CA VAL A 221 -0.89 -8.29 -10.45
C VAL A 221 -0.14 -7.09 -9.86
N ALA A 222 -0.68 -6.57 -8.77
CA ALA A 222 -0.11 -5.41 -8.08
C ALA A 222 0.69 -5.83 -6.85
N PHE A 223 1.85 -5.21 -6.61
CA PHE A 223 2.69 -5.45 -5.43
C PHE A 223 2.77 -4.20 -4.58
N ALA A 224 1.96 -4.09 -3.53
CA ALA A 224 1.93 -2.88 -2.71
C ALA A 224 1.74 -3.18 -1.22
N ALA A 225 2.20 -2.27 -0.36
CA ALA A 225 1.96 -2.38 1.07
C ALA A 225 0.48 -2.10 1.38
N ALA A 226 -0.16 -3.00 2.14
CA ALA A 226 -1.62 -3.11 2.26
C ALA A 226 -2.34 -1.82 2.69
N LYS A 227 -1.69 -0.96 3.47
CA LYS A 227 -2.28 0.27 4.04
C LYS A 227 -1.94 1.55 3.27
N THR A 228 -1.20 1.43 2.17
CA THR A 228 -0.78 2.58 1.36
C THR A 228 -1.87 3.01 0.38
N ASP A 229 -1.81 4.27 -0.06
CA ASP A 229 -2.70 4.79 -1.09
C ASP A 229 -2.51 4.08 -2.44
N TYR A 230 -1.35 3.47 -2.69
CA TYR A 230 -1.14 2.56 -3.82
C TYR A 230 -2.09 1.36 -3.76
N ALA A 231 -2.12 0.65 -2.62
CA ALA A 231 -3.01 -0.49 -2.43
C ALA A 231 -4.48 -0.08 -2.45
N LYS A 232 -4.82 1.11 -1.92
CA LYS A 232 -6.20 1.64 -1.98
C LYS A 232 -6.63 1.94 -3.41
N LEU A 233 -5.76 2.53 -4.23
CA LEU A 233 -6.04 2.76 -5.65
C LEU A 233 -6.35 1.44 -6.34
N VAL A 234 -5.45 0.46 -6.21
CA VAL A 234 -5.63 -0.86 -6.83
C VAL A 234 -6.93 -1.52 -6.37
N ARG A 235 -7.29 -1.44 -5.08
CA ARG A 235 -8.56 -2.01 -4.60
C ARG A 235 -9.82 -1.33 -5.16
N ARG A 236 -9.78 -0.01 -5.39
CA ARG A 236 -10.96 0.74 -5.82
C ARG A 236 -11.11 0.81 -7.34
N THR A 237 -10.05 0.50 -8.11
CA THR A 237 -10.16 0.39 -9.57
C THR A 237 -11.17 -0.71 -9.93
N PRO A 238 -12.13 -0.44 -10.83
CA PRO A 238 -13.21 -1.37 -11.12
C PRO A 238 -12.79 -2.46 -12.12
N TRP A 239 -11.84 -3.31 -11.75
CA TRP A 239 -11.28 -4.34 -12.64
C TRP A 239 -12.32 -5.29 -13.24
N ARG A 240 -13.33 -5.66 -12.45
CA ARG A 240 -14.41 -6.57 -12.86
C ARG A 240 -15.21 -6.02 -14.04
N SER A 241 -15.44 -4.71 -14.11
CA SER A 241 -16.17 -4.12 -15.25
C SER A 241 -15.36 -4.13 -16.54
N ALA A 242 -14.03 -4.24 -16.44
CA ALA A 242 -13.13 -4.40 -17.58
C ALA A 242 -12.85 -5.89 -17.93
N GLY A 243 -13.50 -6.84 -17.25
CA GLY A 243 -13.26 -8.27 -17.49
C GLY A 243 -11.87 -8.78 -17.06
N LEU A 244 -11.13 -8.00 -16.28
CA LEU A 244 -9.76 -8.32 -15.86
C LEU A 244 -9.74 -9.18 -14.59
N MET A 245 -8.86 -10.17 -14.54
CA MET A 245 -8.52 -10.88 -13.31
C MET A 245 -7.50 -10.04 -12.52
N ALA A 246 -7.88 -9.51 -11.37
CA ALA A 246 -7.02 -8.58 -10.63
C ALA A 246 -6.62 -9.11 -9.25
N TYR A 247 -5.34 -8.99 -8.93
CA TYR A 247 -4.76 -9.46 -7.68
C TYR A 247 -3.88 -8.38 -7.04
N LEU A 248 -4.00 -8.25 -5.72
CA LEU A 248 -3.12 -7.42 -4.91
C LEU A 248 -2.27 -8.31 -3.98
N VAL A 249 -0.97 -8.31 -4.23
CA VAL A 249 0.05 -8.96 -3.41
C VAL A 249 0.53 -7.99 -2.33
N THR A 250 0.40 -8.43 -1.08
CA THR A 250 0.73 -7.68 0.14
C THR A 250 1.59 -8.53 1.08
N ILE A 251 2.16 -7.91 2.12
CA ILE A 251 2.90 -8.60 3.18
C ILE A 251 2.26 -8.30 4.53
N ASN A 252 1.87 -9.34 5.26
CA ASN A 252 1.33 -9.32 6.61
C ASN A 252 2.34 -9.87 7.64
N GLY A 253 2.01 -9.75 8.93
CA GLY A 253 2.79 -10.35 10.03
C GLY A 253 4.08 -9.62 10.41
N VAL A 254 4.39 -8.47 9.79
CA VAL A 254 5.59 -7.69 10.09
C VAL A 254 5.30 -6.64 11.17
N SER A 255 5.77 -6.90 12.40
CA SER A 255 5.56 -6.02 13.56
C SER A 255 6.68 -5.00 13.79
N LYS A 256 7.94 -5.37 13.53
CA LYS A 256 9.12 -4.48 13.68
C LYS A 256 9.77 -4.21 12.31
N GLY A 257 10.16 -2.95 12.08
CA GLY A 257 10.87 -2.56 10.86
C GLY A 257 10.03 -2.62 9.59
N ALA A 258 8.69 -2.50 9.68
CA ALA A 258 7.78 -2.65 8.55
C ALA A 258 8.14 -1.78 7.32
N GLN A 259 8.62 -0.55 7.54
CA GLN A 259 9.07 0.35 6.46
C GLN A 259 10.26 -0.19 5.66
N ARG A 260 11.01 -1.16 6.19
CA ARG A 260 12.08 -1.89 5.50
C ARG A 260 11.62 -3.26 5.04
N GLU A 261 11.07 -4.06 5.97
CA GLU A 261 10.80 -5.47 5.73
C GLU A 261 9.65 -5.70 4.76
N VAL A 262 8.60 -4.88 4.79
CA VAL A 262 7.48 -4.99 3.84
C VAL A 262 7.95 -4.75 2.40
N PRO A 263 8.60 -3.61 2.05
CA PRO A 263 9.06 -3.42 0.68
C PRO A 263 10.12 -4.45 0.25
N ARG A 264 11.02 -4.87 1.15
CA ARG A 264 11.99 -5.94 0.87
C ARG A 264 11.29 -7.26 0.49
N ARG A 265 10.32 -7.70 1.30
CA ARG A 265 9.56 -8.93 1.05
C ARG A 265 8.67 -8.79 -0.19
N LEU A 266 8.06 -7.62 -0.44
CA LEU A 266 7.34 -7.37 -1.70
C LEU A 266 8.26 -7.49 -2.92
N GLY A 267 9.49 -6.95 -2.85
CA GLY A 267 10.47 -7.09 -3.94
C GLY A 267 10.86 -8.55 -4.18
N HIS A 268 11.00 -9.35 -3.11
CA HIS A 268 11.22 -10.79 -3.24
C HIS A 268 10.00 -11.51 -3.83
N ALA A 269 8.78 -11.18 -3.40
CA ALA A 269 7.55 -11.74 -3.96
C ALA A 269 7.39 -11.41 -5.46
N PHE A 270 7.74 -10.19 -5.88
CA PHE A 270 7.82 -9.81 -7.29
C PHE A 270 8.79 -10.69 -8.06
N THR A 271 10.01 -10.90 -7.53
CA THR A 271 10.99 -11.81 -8.14
C THR A 271 10.46 -13.24 -8.24
N CYS A 272 9.82 -13.76 -7.20
CA CYS A 272 9.22 -15.09 -7.24
C CYS A 272 8.15 -15.20 -8.34
N PHE A 273 7.28 -14.19 -8.45
CA PHE A 273 6.24 -14.15 -9.47
C PHE A 273 6.82 -14.08 -10.89
N TRP A 274 7.72 -13.13 -11.13
CA TRP A 274 8.38 -12.93 -12.43
C TRP A 274 9.10 -14.19 -12.94
N GLN A 275 9.80 -14.88 -12.04
CA GLN A 275 10.55 -16.10 -12.33
C GLN A 275 9.70 -17.37 -12.25
N ARG A 276 8.36 -17.24 -12.09
CA ARG A 276 7.42 -18.37 -11.98
C ARG A 276 7.82 -19.40 -10.91
N GLN A 277 8.37 -18.92 -9.79
CA GLN A 277 8.81 -19.76 -8.68
C GLN A 277 7.61 -20.41 -7.97
N PRO A 278 7.79 -21.62 -7.40
CA PRO A 278 6.71 -22.29 -6.70
C PRO A 278 6.28 -21.54 -5.43
N ALA A 279 5.03 -21.72 -5.00
CA ALA A 279 4.43 -21.03 -3.84
C ALA A 279 5.32 -21.06 -2.57
N GLY A 280 6.02 -22.17 -2.31
CA GLY A 280 6.92 -22.31 -1.17
C GLY A 280 8.18 -21.42 -1.19
N ARG A 281 8.46 -20.73 -2.30
CA ARG A 281 9.60 -19.78 -2.41
C ARG A 281 9.21 -18.35 -2.07
N TYR A 282 7.92 -18.03 -2.05
CA TYR A 282 7.46 -16.70 -1.68
C TYR A 282 7.81 -16.37 -0.24
N PRO A 283 8.13 -15.11 0.08
CA PRO A 283 8.49 -14.72 1.43
C PRO A 283 7.30 -14.92 2.39
N GLU A 284 7.63 -15.30 3.62
CA GLU A 284 6.65 -15.42 4.71
C GLU A 284 5.82 -14.14 4.84
N GLY A 285 4.52 -14.32 5.07
CA GLY A 285 3.55 -13.24 5.20
C GLY A 285 3.05 -12.71 3.86
N THR A 286 3.49 -13.25 2.72
CA THR A 286 2.87 -12.95 1.43
C THR A 286 1.39 -13.31 1.46
N THR A 287 0.56 -12.34 1.10
CA THR A 287 -0.90 -12.52 0.96
C THR A 287 -1.35 -12.03 -0.39
N VAL A 288 -2.25 -12.78 -1.01
CA VAL A 288 -2.83 -12.47 -2.32
C VAL A 288 -4.31 -12.18 -2.11
N GLU A 289 -4.73 -10.97 -2.45
CA GLU A 289 -6.12 -10.53 -2.40
C GLU A 289 -6.68 -10.52 -3.82
N ARG A 290 -7.70 -11.34 -4.10
CA ARG A 290 -8.41 -11.33 -5.38
C ARG A 290 -9.41 -10.18 -5.40
N LEU A 291 -9.31 -9.32 -6.41
CA LEU A 291 -10.12 -8.11 -6.56
C LEU A 291 -11.20 -8.25 -7.65
N ALA A 292 -11.01 -9.16 -8.60
CA ALA A 292 -11.98 -9.50 -9.65
C ALA A 292 -11.91 -10.99 -10.03
#